data_AF-A0A2J9E0Q1-F1
#
_entry.id   AF-A0A2J9E0Q1-F1
#
_cell.length_a   1.000
_cell.length_b   1.000
_cell.length_c   1.000
_cell.angle_alpha   90.00
_cell.angle_beta   90.00
_cell.angle_gamma   90.00
#
_symmetry.space_group_name_H-M   'P 1'
#
loop_
_entity.id
_entity.type
_entity.pdbx_description
1 polymer ?
#
loop_
_entity_poly.entity_id
_entity_poly.type
_entity_poly.pdbx_seq_one_letter_code
_entity_poly.pdbx_strand_id
1 'polypeptide(L)'
;MPNPANPESRQPDPSTTKPAYVTPEPSPNKRPKLIPNGRQALLWYVLSLIAIGLDQWTKWLADTRLNFHDPIPVIEPYLNWTLAYNYGAAFSFLADQGGWQKWFFASLSFVMSLFLLVYLTRAPRQAKLLNVGLALILGGAVGNLIDRVRIGKVIDFIHVHYADVWHYPIFNVADIAICTGVALVIIDMLFFENKRNIQYQKAN
;
A
#
# COMPACT_ATOMS: atom_id res chain seq x y z
N MET A 1 -63.70 68.08 38.42
CA MET A 1 -62.32 68.30 37.95
C MET A 1 -61.51 67.04 38.23
N PRO A 2 -61.04 66.27 37.23
CA PRO A 2 -60.28 65.05 37.44
C PRO A 2 -58.75 65.19 37.20
N ASN A 3 -58.01 64.67 38.18
CA ASN A 3 -56.67 64.02 38.27
C ASN A 3 -55.60 64.16 37.14
N PRO A 4 -54.33 64.49 37.46
CA PRO A 4 -53.19 64.33 36.53
C PRO A 4 -52.82 62.85 36.34
N ALA A 5 -52.85 62.38 35.09
CA ALA A 5 -52.52 61.00 34.74
C ALA A 5 -50.99 60.76 34.73
N ASN A 6 -50.65 59.57 35.25
CA ASN A 6 -49.39 58.85 35.27
C ASN A 6 -48.74 58.72 33.87
N PRO A 7 -47.42 58.90 33.69
CA PRO A 7 -46.75 58.57 32.43
C PRO A 7 -46.69 57.04 32.28
N GLU A 8 -47.48 56.50 31.33
CA GLU A 8 -47.41 55.10 30.93
C GLU A 8 -46.00 54.70 30.51
N SER A 9 -45.51 53.64 31.14
CA SER A 9 -44.36 52.85 30.72
C SER A 9 -44.60 52.25 29.33
N ARG A 10 -44.00 52.82 28.27
CA ARG A 10 -43.85 52.13 26.99
C ARG A 10 -42.92 50.93 27.19
N GLN A 11 -43.47 49.72 27.17
CA GLN A 11 -42.68 48.52 26.91
C GLN A 11 -42.05 48.63 25.51
N PRO A 12 -40.76 48.28 25.35
CA PRO A 12 -40.15 48.20 24.03
C PRO A 12 -40.83 47.10 23.21
N ASP A 13 -41.12 47.41 21.96
CA ASP A 13 -41.67 46.51 20.96
C ASP A 13 -40.77 45.26 20.81
N PRO A 14 -41.29 44.04 21.01
CA PRO A 14 -40.50 42.81 20.90
C PRO A 14 -40.07 42.48 19.46
N SER A 15 -40.48 43.26 18.46
CA SER A 15 -40.26 42.93 17.04
C SER A 15 -38.96 43.49 16.42
N THR A 16 -38.11 44.21 17.16
CA THR A 16 -36.86 44.79 16.60
C THR A 16 -35.58 44.00 16.92
N THR A 17 -35.64 42.67 16.97
CA THR A 17 -34.42 41.85 16.84
C THR A 17 -34.28 41.39 15.39
N LYS A 18 -33.41 42.06 14.63
CA LYS A 18 -32.87 41.47 13.38
C LYS A 18 -32.36 40.08 13.75
N PRO A 19 -32.75 39.00 13.05
CA PRO A 19 -32.17 37.70 13.31
C PRO A 19 -30.66 37.84 13.11
N ALA A 20 -29.90 37.47 14.14
CA ALA A 20 -28.46 37.33 14.02
C ALA A 20 -28.20 36.46 12.78
N TYR A 21 -27.25 36.87 11.93
CA TYR A 21 -26.81 36.07 10.80
C TYR A 21 -26.22 34.78 11.38
N VAL A 22 -27.04 33.75 11.51
CA VAL A 22 -26.59 32.40 11.88
C VAL A 22 -25.77 31.96 10.68
N THR A 23 -24.44 32.03 10.80
CA THR A 23 -23.56 31.31 9.89
C THR A 23 -24.04 29.87 9.89
N PRO A 24 -24.51 29.34 8.74
CA PRO A 24 -24.96 27.96 8.70
C PRO A 24 -23.81 27.08 9.17
N GLU A 25 -24.05 26.27 10.20
CA GLU A 25 -23.08 25.26 10.59
C GLU A 25 -22.75 24.41 9.36
N PRO A 26 -21.47 24.13 9.10
CA PRO A 26 -21.09 23.27 7.98
C PRO A 26 -21.83 21.93 8.15
N SER A 27 -22.65 21.59 7.16
CA SER A 27 -23.45 20.36 7.17
C SER A 27 -22.55 19.15 7.51
N PRO A 28 -22.86 18.38 8.57
CA PRO A 28 -21.94 17.38 9.13
C PRO A 28 -21.69 16.15 8.23
N ASN A 29 -22.30 16.08 7.04
CA ASN A 29 -22.45 14.81 6.31
C ASN A 29 -22.07 14.79 4.83
N LYS A 30 -21.40 15.81 4.28
CA LYS A 30 -20.77 15.67 2.96
C LYS A 30 -19.25 15.53 3.13
N ARG A 31 -18.79 14.28 3.36
CA ARG A 31 -17.36 13.99 3.18
C ARG A 31 -17.00 14.35 1.73
N PRO A 32 -16.03 15.26 1.50
CA PRO A 32 -15.62 15.60 0.15
C PRO A 32 -15.14 14.32 -0.56
N LYS A 33 -15.67 14.04 -1.76
CA LYS A 33 -15.29 12.86 -2.54
C LYS A 33 -13.83 13.02 -2.99
N LEU A 34 -12.94 12.16 -2.49
CA LEU A 34 -11.56 12.09 -2.97
C LEU A 34 -11.54 11.79 -4.47
N ILE A 35 -10.72 12.54 -5.22
CA ILE A 35 -10.57 12.34 -6.67
C ILE A 35 -9.73 11.07 -6.89
N PRO A 36 -10.26 10.02 -7.54
CA PRO A 36 -9.50 8.80 -7.82
C PRO A 36 -8.43 9.03 -8.89
N ASN A 37 -7.43 8.15 -8.97
CA ASN A 37 -6.40 8.20 -10.00
C ASN A 37 -6.98 8.19 -11.43
N GLY A 38 -7.94 7.31 -11.72
CA GLY A 38 -8.44 7.09 -13.08
C GLY A 38 -7.29 6.80 -14.06
N ARG A 39 -7.20 7.58 -15.15
CA ARG A 39 -6.12 7.46 -16.15
C ARG A 39 -4.71 7.68 -15.59
N GLN A 40 -4.56 8.38 -14.46
CA GLN A 40 -3.24 8.59 -13.85
C GLN A 40 -2.65 7.33 -13.23
N ALA A 41 -3.44 6.27 -13.07
CA ALA A 41 -2.94 4.97 -12.64
C ALA A 41 -1.85 4.42 -13.58
N LEU A 42 -1.82 4.86 -14.85
CA LEU A 42 -0.79 4.49 -15.83
C LEU A 42 0.63 4.76 -15.31
N LEU A 43 0.88 5.89 -14.64
CA LEU A 43 2.20 6.20 -14.08
C LEU A 43 2.61 5.19 -13.00
N TRP A 44 1.66 4.74 -12.20
CA TRP A 44 1.89 3.76 -11.15
C TRP A 44 2.07 2.35 -11.72
N TYR A 45 1.38 2.00 -12.80
CA TYR A 45 1.63 0.76 -13.52
C TYR A 45 3.02 0.73 -14.17
N VAL A 46 3.53 1.86 -14.66
CA VAL A 46 4.93 1.95 -15.13
C VAL A 46 5.89 1.62 -13.98
N LEU A 47 5.66 2.14 -12.78
CA LEU A 47 6.47 1.78 -11.61
C LEU A 47 6.38 0.28 -11.28
N SER A 48 5.19 -0.33 -11.34
CA SER A 48 5.03 -1.78 -11.20
C SER A 48 5.80 -2.56 -12.27
N LEU A 49 5.76 -2.12 -13.53
CA LEU A 49 6.49 -2.73 -14.64
C LEU A 49 8.01 -2.64 -14.45
N ILE A 50 8.52 -1.53 -13.94
CA ILE A 50 9.94 -1.38 -13.58
C ILE A 50 10.31 -2.39 -12.49
N ALA A 51 9.51 -2.51 -11.43
CA ALA A 51 9.76 -3.48 -10.36
C ALA A 51 9.75 -4.93 -10.88
N ILE A 52 8.79 -5.27 -11.75
CA ILE A 52 8.73 -6.59 -12.41
C ILE A 52 9.98 -6.82 -13.27
N GLY A 53 10.38 -5.83 -14.07
CA GLY A 53 11.56 -5.94 -14.93
C GLY A 53 12.85 -6.15 -14.14
N LEU A 54 13.04 -5.40 -13.05
CA LEU A 54 14.19 -5.55 -12.16
C LEU A 54 14.19 -6.91 -11.46
N ASP A 55 13.04 -7.38 -10.97
CA ASP A 55 12.91 -8.70 -10.34
C ASP A 55 13.27 -9.83 -11.32
N GLN A 56 12.63 -9.85 -12.49
CA GLN A 56 12.86 -10.91 -13.48
C GLN A 56 14.29 -10.90 -14.03
N TRP A 57 14.88 -9.71 -14.23
CA TRP A 57 16.27 -9.60 -14.66
C TRP A 57 17.25 -10.12 -13.59
N THR A 58 17.06 -9.73 -12.33
CA THR A 58 17.96 -10.16 -11.24
C THR A 58 17.82 -11.64 -10.93
N LYS A 59 16.61 -12.21 -11.00
CA LYS A 59 16.39 -13.67 -10.90
C LYS A 59 17.04 -14.44 -12.03
N TRP A 60 16.90 -13.97 -13.28
CA TRP A 60 17.59 -14.57 -14.43
C TRP A 60 19.11 -14.54 -14.24
N LEU A 61 19.66 -13.44 -13.73
CA LEU A 61 21.08 -13.32 -13.45
C LEU A 61 21.52 -14.31 -12.35
N ALA A 62 20.76 -14.43 -11.26
CA ALA A 62 21.04 -15.37 -10.19
C ALA A 62 21.01 -16.83 -10.70
N ASP A 63 19.96 -17.21 -11.42
CA ASP A 63 19.76 -18.57 -11.96
C ASP A 63 20.84 -19.00 -12.96
N THR A 64 21.43 -18.04 -13.68
CA THR A 64 22.48 -18.30 -14.68
C THR A 64 23.91 -18.19 -14.16
N ARG A 65 24.13 -17.55 -13.01
CA ARG A 65 25.48 -17.24 -12.50
C ARG A 65 25.83 -17.91 -11.19
N LEU A 66 24.84 -18.36 -10.42
CA LEU A 66 25.04 -18.97 -9.11
C LEU A 66 24.80 -20.47 -9.18
N ASN A 67 25.54 -21.22 -8.36
CA ASN A 67 25.22 -22.63 -8.12
C ASN A 67 24.19 -22.73 -6.99
N PHE A 68 23.34 -23.75 -7.07
CA PHE A 68 22.30 -23.98 -6.08
C PHE A 68 22.90 -24.19 -4.68
N HIS A 69 22.46 -23.39 -3.71
CA HIS A 69 22.92 -23.42 -2.30
C HIS A 69 24.43 -23.27 -2.10
N ASP A 70 25.13 -22.66 -3.06
CA ASP A 70 26.55 -22.32 -2.96
C ASP A 70 26.68 -20.81 -2.68
N PRO A 71 26.99 -20.38 -1.45
CA PRO A 71 27.04 -18.96 -1.10
C PRO A 71 28.27 -18.27 -1.70
N ILE A 72 28.05 -17.14 -2.36
CA ILE A 72 29.11 -16.23 -2.81
C ILE A 72 29.12 -15.00 -1.90
N PRO A 73 30.21 -14.78 -1.13
CA PRO A 73 30.33 -13.63 -0.25
C PRO A 73 30.27 -12.29 -0.97
N VAL A 74 29.48 -11.35 -0.43
CA VAL A 74 29.39 -9.96 -0.90
C VAL A 74 29.89 -9.01 0.17
N ILE A 75 29.37 -9.14 1.40
CA ILE A 75 29.76 -8.36 2.57
C ILE A 75 29.81 -9.31 3.75
N GLU A 76 30.99 -9.82 4.10
CA GLU A 76 31.15 -10.68 5.28
C GLU A 76 31.00 -9.85 6.58
N PRO A 77 30.30 -10.36 7.63
CA PRO A 77 29.56 -11.62 7.71
C PRO A 77 28.04 -11.48 7.48
N TYR A 78 27.62 -10.50 6.66
CA TYR A 78 26.24 -10.02 6.59
C TYR A 78 25.46 -10.43 5.34
N LEU A 79 26.11 -10.55 4.19
CA LEU A 79 25.44 -10.66 2.91
C LEU A 79 26.18 -11.59 1.93
N ASN A 80 25.44 -12.58 1.46
CA ASN A 80 25.83 -13.47 0.38
C ASN A 80 24.83 -13.37 -0.79
N TRP A 81 25.31 -13.68 -1.99
CA TRP A 81 24.45 -14.20 -3.04
C TRP A 81 24.33 -15.70 -2.85
N THR A 82 23.12 -16.25 -2.77
CA THR A 82 22.91 -17.69 -2.57
C THR A 82 21.65 -18.14 -3.29
N LEU A 83 21.78 -18.91 -4.37
CA LEU A 83 20.64 -19.37 -5.15
C LEU A 83 19.81 -20.40 -4.39
N ALA A 84 18.54 -20.08 -4.18
CA ALA A 84 17.55 -20.96 -3.59
C ALA A 84 16.26 -20.98 -4.43
N TYR A 85 15.53 -22.11 -4.36
CA TYR A 85 14.24 -22.25 -5.01
C TYR A 85 13.14 -22.44 -3.97
N ASN A 86 12.22 -21.49 -3.92
CA ASN A 86 11.17 -21.47 -2.94
C ASN A 86 9.85 -21.98 -3.53
N TYR A 87 9.44 -23.15 -3.05
CA TYR A 87 8.18 -23.80 -3.42
C TYR A 87 7.00 -23.40 -2.51
N GLY A 88 7.22 -22.47 -1.57
CA GLY A 88 6.32 -22.17 -0.47
C GLY A 88 6.67 -22.91 0.82
N ALA A 89 7.97 -23.12 1.07
CA ALA A 89 8.45 -24.02 2.12
C ALA A 89 8.09 -23.57 3.56
N ALA A 90 7.79 -22.28 3.76
CA ALA A 90 7.26 -21.77 5.03
C ALA A 90 5.95 -22.45 5.46
N PHE A 91 5.22 -23.06 4.52
CA PHE A 91 4.01 -23.85 4.76
C PHE A 91 4.24 -25.35 4.52
N SER A 92 5.51 -25.78 4.49
CA SER A 92 5.85 -27.19 4.29
C SER A 92 5.38 -28.09 5.44
N PHE A 93 5.16 -27.53 6.63
CA PHE A 93 4.59 -28.27 7.76
C PHE A 93 3.12 -28.70 7.54
N LEU A 94 2.46 -28.18 6.50
CA LEU A 94 1.12 -28.58 6.04
C LEU A 94 1.17 -29.40 4.73
N ALA A 95 2.36 -29.85 4.31
CA ALA A 95 2.63 -30.25 2.93
C ALA A 95 2.50 -31.73 2.62
N ASP A 96 2.26 -32.59 3.60
CA ASP A 96 2.70 -34.00 3.61
C ASP A 96 2.37 -34.85 2.36
N GLN A 97 1.54 -34.40 1.40
CA GLN A 97 1.17 -35.21 0.24
C GLN A 97 0.88 -34.50 -1.12
N GLY A 98 1.21 -33.23 -1.41
CA GLY A 98 0.64 -32.70 -2.69
C GLY A 98 1.18 -31.49 -3.44
N GLY A 99 2.22 -30.79 -2.99
CA GLY A 99 2.71 -29.62 -3.73
C GLY A 99 1.64 -28.54 -4.01
N TRP A 100 0.56 -28.55 -3.24
CA TRP A 100 -0.60 -27.67 -3.39
C TRP A 100 -0.23 -26.20 -3.15
N GLN A 101 0.85 -25.97 -2.38
CA GLN A 101 1.40 -24.66 -2.05
C GLN A 101 1.70 -23.85 -3.29
N LYS A 102 2.27 -24.48 -4.34
CA LYS A 102 2.50 -23.86 -5.64
C LYS A 102 1.23 -23.19 -6.16
N TRP A 103 0.13 -23.95 -6.19
CA TRP A 103 -1.13 -23.51 -6.77
C TRP A 103 -1.84 -22.52 -5.86
N PHE A 104 -1.77 -22.71 -4.54
CA PHE A 104 -2.30 -21.77 -3.56
C PHE A 104 -1.60 -20.40 -3.66
N PHE A 105 -0.27 -20.35 -3.60
CA PHE A 105 0.47 -19.09 -3.67
C PHE A 105 0.36 -18.43 -5.05
N ALA A 106 0.32 -19.20 -6.14
CA ALA A 106 0.04 -18.65 -7.45
C ALA A 106 -1.37 -18.03 -7.50
N SER A 107 -2.38 -18.73 -6.99
CA SER A 107 -3.77 -18.23 -6.97
C SER A 107 -3.90 -16.98 -6.09
N LEU A 108 -3.31 -16.99 -4.90
CA LEU A 108 -3.31 -15.85 -3.99
C LEU A 108 -2.63 -14.63 -4.63
N SER A 109 -1.45 -14.83 -5.21
CA SER A 109 -0.73 -13.73 -5.87
C SER A 109 -1.50 -13.20 -7.08
N PHE A 110 -2.14 -14.09 -7.86
CA PHE A 110 -2.99 -13.71 -8.98
C PHE A 110 -4.20 -12.86 -8.53
N VAL A 111 -4.94 -13.32 -7.53
CA VAL A 111 -6.10 -12.61 -6.98
C VAL A 111 -5.68 -11.25 -6.40
N MET A 112 -4.60 -11.20 -5.63
CA MET A 112 -4.07 -9.94 -5.08
C MET A 112 -3.61 -8.99 -6.18
N SER A 113 -2.94 -9.50 -7.21
CA SER A 113 -2.50 -8.69 -8.36
C SER A 113 -3.70 -8.09 -9.10
N LEU A 114 -4.76 -8.86 -9.34
CA LEU A 114 -5.98 -8.37 -9.98
C LEU A 114 -6.70 -7.33 -9.11
N PHE A 115 -6.80 -7.59 -7.80
CA PHE A 115 -7.35 -6.64 -6.84
C PHE A 115 -6.58 -5.32 -6.87
N LEU A 116 -5.25 -5.35 -6.78
CA LEU A 116 -4.40 -4.16 -6.76
C LEU A 116 -4.43 -3.42 -8.11
N LEU A 117 -4.44 -4.14 -9.22
CA LEU A 117 -4.58 -3.56 -10.56
C LEU A 117 -5.82 -2.68 -10.61
N VAL A 118 -6.96 -3.19 -10.15
CA VAL A 118 -8.23 -2.44 -10.13
C VAL A 118 -8.21 -1.35 -9.06
N TYR A 119 -7.76 -1.66 -7.85
CA TYR A 119 -7.79 -0.74 -6.71
C TYR A 119 -6.95 0.52 -6.97
N LEU A 120 -5.82 0.39 -7.67
CA LEU A 120 -4.95 1.52 -8.01
C LEU A 120 -5.66 2.59 -8.85
N THR A 121 -6.64 2.21 -9.69
CA THR A 121 -7.46 3.17 -10.44
C THR A 121 -8.40 3.98 -9.55
N ARG A 122 -8.80 3.42 -8.41
CA ARG A 122 -9.75 4.00 -7.45
C ARG A 122 -9.06 4.71 -6.28
N ALA A 123 -7.78 4.41 -6.04
CA ALA A 123 -7.01 5.05 -4.99
C ALA A 123 -6.95 6.58 -5.16
N PRO A 124 -6.95 7.36 -4.05
CA PRO A 124 -6.92 8.82 -4.13
C PRO A 124 -5.68 9.33 -4.86
N ARG A 125 -5.87 10.18 -5.86
CA ARG A 125 -4.80 10.66 -6.76
C ARG A 125 -3.69 11.42 -6.04
N GLN A 126 -4.03 12.05 -4.93
CA GLN A 126 -3.18 12.89 -4.09
C GLN A 126 -2.47 12.07 -3.00
N ALA A 127 -2.91 10.83 -2.75
CA ALA A 127 -2.24 9.90 -1.84
C ALA A 127 -1.01 9.29 -2.53
N LYS A 128 0.00 10.10 -2.86
CA LYS A 128 1.18 9.67 -3.63
C LYS A 128 1.92 8.52 -2.94
N LEU A 129 2.09 8.59 -1.62
CA LEU A 129 2.78 7.56 -0.84
C LEU A 129 2.04 6.23 -0.90
N LEU A 130 0.71 6.25 -0.68
CA LEU A 130 -0.16 5.08 -0.88
C LEU A 130 -0.01 4.50 -2.29
N ASN A 131 -0.07 5.33 -3.32
CA ASN A 131 -0.01 4.87 -4.71
C ASN A 131 1.35 4.23 -5.07
N VAL A 132 2.46 4.79 -4.57
CA VAL A 132 3.80 4.17 -4.70
C VAL A 132 3.81 2.81 -4.00
N GLY A 133 3.28 2.74 -2.77
CA GLY A 133 3.22 1.49 -2.02
C GLY A 133 2.42 0.40 -2.76
N LEU A 134 1.21 0.74 -3.22
CA LEU A 134 0.35 -0.17 -3.99
C LEU A 134 1.02 -0.63 -5.30
N ALA A 135 1.73 0.26 -5.99
CA ALA A 135 2.44 -0.08 -7.22
C ALA A 135 3.61 -1.05 -6.98
N LEU A 136 4.36 -0.88 -5.90
CA LEU A 136 5.44 -1.79 -5.52
C LEU A 136 4.90 -3.17 -5.11
N ILE A 137 3.82 -3.22 -4.32
CA ILE A 137 3.16 -4.49 -3.96
C ILE A 137 2.67 -5.21 -5.22
N LEU A 138 2.01 -4.49 -6.14
CA LEU A 138 1.56 -5.07 -7.41
C LEU A 138 2.74 -5.61 -8.22
N GLY A 139 3.82 -4.85 -8.35
CA GLY A 139 5.02 -5.25 -9.10
C GLY A 139 5.66 -6.51 -8.52
N GLY A 140 5.88 -6.54 -7.20
CA GLY A 140 6.46 -7.70 -6.53
C GLY A 140 5.54 -8.93 -6.56
N ALA A 141 4.23 -8.76 -6.34
CA ALA A 141 3.26 -9.86 -6.44
C ALA A 141 3.28 -10.49 -7.84
N VAL A 142 3.26 -9.66 -8.90
CA VAL A 142 3.33 -10.14 -10.29
C VAL A 142 4.69 -10.79 -10.59
N GLY A 143 5.82 -10.22 -10.15
CA GLY A 143 7.14 -10.83 -10.33
C GLY A 143 7.23 -12.24 -9.76
N ASN A 144 6.75 -12.41 -8.53
CA ASN A 144 6.68 -13.70 -7.85
C ASN A 144 5.61 -14.65 -8.42
N LEU A 145 4.56 -14.13 -9.05
CA LEU A 145 3.56 -14.93 -9.78
C LEU A 145 4.13 -15.48 -11.09
N ILE A 146 4.93 -14.68 -11.81
CA ILE A 146 5.54 -15.08 -13.09
C ILE A 146 6.38 -16.34 -12.90
N ASP A 147 7.25 -16.40 -11.88
CA ASP A 147 8.05 -17.61 -11.63
C ASP A 147 7.17 -18.81 -11.28
N ARG A 148 6.17 -18.63 -10.42
CA ARG A 148 5.27 -19.72 -10.01
C ARG A 148 4.52 -20.32 -11.20
N VAL A 149 4.09 -19.49 -12.15
CA VAL A 149 3.40 -19.94 -13.36
C VAL A 149 4.39 -20.59 -14.34
N ARG A 150 5.57 -20.02 -14.53
CA ARG A 150 6.55 -20.47 -15.54
C ARG A 150 7.34 -21.70 -15.12
N ILE A 151 7.83 -21.72 -13.89
CA ILE A 151 8.79 -22.72 -13.38
C ILE A 151 8.32 -23.42 -12.11
N GLY A 152 7.15 -23.07 -11.57
CA GLY A 152 6.53 -23.77 -10.43
C GLY A 152 7.13 -23.45 -9.06
N LYS A 153 8.08 -22.52 -8.99
CA LYS A 153 8.83 -22.09 -7.79
C LYS A 153 9.24 -20.63 -7.94
N VAL A 154 9.73 -20.01 -6.88
CA VAL A 154 10.33 -18.67 -6.92
C VAL A 154 11.83 -18.77 -6.82
N ILE A 155 12.56 -17.95 -7.58
CA ILE A 155 14.01 -17.84 -7.49
C ILE A 155 14.35 -16.81 -6.41
N ASP A 156 15.04 -17.26 -5.37
CA ASP A 156 15.55 -16.43 -4.27
C ASP A 156 17.07 -16.42 -4.31
N PHE A 157 17.69 -15.28 -3.97
CA PHE A 157 19.14 -15.13 -4.12
C PHE A 157 19.82 -14.16 -3.15
N ILE A 158 19.05 -13.33 -2.44
CA ILE A 158 19.56 -12.36 -1.48
C ILE A 158 19.58 -13.04 -0.10
N HIS A 159 20.78 -13.34 0.40
CA HIS A 159 20.96 -14.07 1.65
C HIS A 159 21.60 -13.16 2.70
N VAL A 160 20.78 -12.65 3.62
CA VAL A 160 21.24 -11.86 4.77
C VAL A 160 21.46 -12.79 5.96
N HIS A 161 22.64 -12.72 6.58
CA HIS A 161 23.02 -13.58 7.69
C HIS A 161 23.90 -12.83 8.70
N TYR A 162 24.26 -13.49 9.79
CA TYR A 162 25.32 -13.05 10.69
C TYR A 162 26.19 -14.25 11.03
N ALA A 163 27.28 -14.39 10.27
CA ALA A 163 28.15 -15.57 10.30
C ALA A 163 27.31 -16.85 10.24
N ASP A 164 27.60 -17.85 11.08
CA ASP A 164 26.85 -19.09 11.25
C ASP A 164 25.81 -19.02 12.39
N VAL A 165 25.62 -17.85 13.01
CA VAL A 165 24.80 -17.69 14.21
C VAL A 165 23.32 -17.48 13.85
N TRP A 166 23.05 -16.78 12.77
CA TRP A 166 21.70 -16.41 12.38
C TRP A 166 21.59 -16.20 10.86
N HIS A 167 20.48 -16.66 10.29
CA HIS A 167 20.18 -16.52 8.86
C HIS A 167 18.75 -16.02 8.69
N TYR A 168 18.58 -14.97 7.89
CA TYR A 168 17.26 -14.58 7.40
C TYR A 168 16.87 -15.48 6.22
N PRO A 169 15.57 -15.80 6.02
CA PRO A 169 15.14 -16.52 4.82
C PRO A 169 15.63 -15.81 3.55
N ILE A 170 16.23 -16.56 2.62
CA ILE A 170 16.71 -16.01 1.35
C ILE A 170 15.52 -15.44 0.58
N PHE A 171 15.67 -14.25 0.01
CA PHE A 171 14.59 -13.51 -0.65
C PHE A 171 15.05 -12.92 -1.98
N ASN A 172 14.17 -12.18 -2.65
CA ASN A 172 14.43 -11.54 -3.94
C ASN A 172 13.95 -10.09 -4.00
N VAL A 173 14.10 -9.47 -5.17
CA VAL A 173 13.71 -8.06 -5.41
C VAL A 173 12.18 -7.87 -5.36
N ALA A 174 11.38 -8.84 -5.82
CA ALA A 174 9.93 -8.81 -5.63
C ALA A 174 9.54 -8.78 -4.15
N ASP A 175 10.23 -9.52 -3.28
CA ASP A 175 9.95 -9.50 -1.83
C ASP A 175 10.31 -8.15 -1.19
N ILE A 176 11.42 -7.53 -1.62
CA ILE A 176 11.78 -6.16 -1.21
C ILE A 176 10.68 -5.18 -1.62
N ALA A 177 10.17 -5.29 -2.85
CA ALA A 177 9.12 -4.43 -3.37
C ALA A 177 7.81 -4.61 -2.58
N ILE A 178 7.42 -5.85 -2.25
CA ILE A 178 6.25 -6.13 -1.41
C ILE A 178 6.45 -5.54 -0.01
N CYS A 179 7.56 -5.85 0.65
CA CYS A 179 7.83 -5.41 2.02
C CYS A 179 7.85 -3.88 2.12
N THR A 180 8.61 -3.23 1.23
CA THR A 180 8.68 -1.77 1.13
C THR A 180 7.31 -1.18 0.81
N GLY A 181 6.59 -1.76 -0.15
CA GLY A 181 5.28 -1.29 -0.55
C GLY A 181 4.27 -1.34 0.59
N VAL A 182 4.23 -2.43 1.34
CA VAL A 182 3.39 -2.57 2.55
C VAL A 182 3.76 -1.53 3.59
N ALA A 183 5.06 -1.32 3.86
CA ALA A 183 5.50 -0.29 4.80
C ALA A 183 5.02 1.11 4.38
N LEU A 184 5.12 1.47 3.10
CA LEU A 184 4.64 2.76 2.59
C LEU A 184 3.13 2.93 2.71
N VAL A 185 2.35 1.86 2.43
CA VAL A 185 0.89 1.87 2.62
C VAL A 185 0.54 2.12 4.09
N ILE A 186 1.19 1.41 5.02
CA ILE A 186 0.98 1.58 6.46
C ILE A 186 1.34 3.00 6.90
N ILE A 187 2.47 3.53 6.43
CA ILE A 187 2.90 4.90 6.74
C ILE A 187 1.87 5.92 6.22
N ASP A 188 1.34 5.77 5.00
CA ASP A 188 0.30 6.66 4.47
C ASP A 188 -0.96 6.64 5.36
N MET A 189 -1.42 5.44 5.72
CA MET A 189 -2.62 5.25 6.56
C MET A 189 -2.45 5.87 7.95
N LEU A 190 -1.31 5.64 8.61
CA LEU A 190 -1.08 6.12 9.98
C LEU A 190 -0.84 7.62 10.05
N PHE A 191 -0.13 8.21 9.08
CA PHE A 191 0.41 9.57 9.23
C PHE A 191 -0.13 10.60 8.24
N PHE A 192 -0.66 10.17 7.09
CA PHE A 192 -0.99 11.07 5.97
C PHE A 192 -2.47 11.07 5.61
N GLU A 193 -3.22 10.01 5.90
CA GLU A 193 -4.65 9.93 5.59
C GLU A 193 -5.47 11.02 6.29
N ASN A 194 -5.29 11.20 7.60
CA ASN A 194 -6.01 12.22 8.37
C ASN A 194 -5.66 13.64 7.92
N LYS A 195 -4.37 13.92 7.66
CA LYS A 195 -3.91 15.23 7.18
C LYS A 195 -4.52 15.56 5.83
N ARG A 196 -4.55 14.58 4.92
CA ARG A 196 -5.17 14.69 3.61
C ARG A 196 -6.66 15.01 3.75
N ASN A 197 -7.38 14.29 4.59
CA ASN A 197 -8.81 14.53 4.83
C ASN A 197 -9.09 15.95 5.37
N ILE A 198 -8.28 16.45 6.31
CA ILE A 198 -8.41 17.82 6.84
C ILE A 198 -8.14 18.86 5.75
N GLN A 199 -7.09 18.68 4.95
CA GLN A 199 -6.76 19.60 3.85
C GLN A 199 -7.89 19.65 2.82
N TYR A 200 -8.50 18.51 2.50
CA TYR A 200 -9.64 18.46 1.58
C TYR A 200 -10.87 19.22 2.09
N GLN A 201 -11.16 19.13 3.39
CA GLN A 201 -12.25 19.87 4.01
C GLN A 201 -11.98 21.37 4.10
N LYS A 202 -10.71 21.81 4.14
CA LYS A 202 -10.36 23.23 4.12
C LYS A 202 -10.41 23.84 2.72
N ALA A 203 -10.22 23.02 1.69
CA ALA A 203 -10.13 23.47 0.30
C ALA A 203 -11.47 23.47 -0.46
N ASN A 204 -12.55 22.95 0.13
CA ASN A 204 -13.90 22.87 -0.44
C ASN A 204 -14.95 23.21 0.61
#